data_AF-B0D724-F1
#
_entry.id   AF-B0D724-F1
#
_cell.length_a   1.000
_cell.length_b   1.000
_cell.length_c   1.000
_cell.angle_alpha   90.00
_cell.angle_beta   90.00
_cell.angle_gamma   90.00
#
_symmetry.space_group_name_H-M   'P 1'
#
loop_
_entity.id
_entity.type
_entity.pdbx_description
1 polymer ?
#
loop_
_entity_poly.entity_id
_entity_poly.type
_entity_poly.pdbx_seq_one_letter_code
_entity_poly.pdbx_strand_id
1 'polypeptide(L)'
;MIIDEKVIMFPPPPPYLSSTLTLNPPPPFSPTALPPPKPTLTSFPPHILLQIVYSSFPQSPGVDQGKLERQRKTLFWLAGSLRLVNRAFYIACMHVLRSTYLPLYQSLIRTPYSSDPFPSTSPSPPTSTPTPPLQTIQRETPILDRFIALKVREDVFVDDSELHLEREDMFRDLFDLSQPRSRLEDLVRTYGVREGVITLAPPGQYVPSSSSSSSSYSSTSTSSSTLTTTPSPPTPPRPSSSFFWSFKKTPQPLPLPPTPPTKKITPLPFSTLSVSFNIRKVGLVQQMSSEGGRKRTIVEVRREGREERLEVAAKRIVRELRGVLSA
;
A
#
# COMPACT_ATOMS: atom_id res chain seq x y z
N MET A 1 11.22 28.11 0.00
CA MET A 1 10.32 27.76 1.11
C MET A 1 11.17 27.74 2.37
N ILE A 2 11.07 28.80 3.17
CA ILE A 2 11.88 29.07 4.36
C ILE A 2 11.23 28.31 5.51
N ILE A 3 11.95 27.40 6.14
CA ILE A 3 11.48 26.69 7.34
C ILE A 3 11.78 27.62 8.50
N ASP A 4 10.72 28.24 9.00
CA ASP A 4 10.71 29.11 10.16
C ASP A 4 10.95 28.25 11.41
N GLU A 5 12.13 28.40 12.02
CA GLU A 5 12.52 27.75 13.28
C GLU A 5 11.77 28.40 14.45
N LYS A 6 10.48 28.10 14.57
CA LYS A 6 9.77 28.34 15.83
C LYS A 6 10.18 27.27 16.83
N VAL A 7 11.05 27.71 17.73
CA VAL A 7 11.30 27.21 19.08
C VAL A 7 9.99 26.73 19.72
N ILE A 8 9.68 25.43 19.59
CA ILE A 8 8.71 24.76 20.44
C ILE A 8 9.49 24.30 21.67
N MET A 9 9.40 25.12 22.70
CA MET A 9 9.85 24.86 24.06
C MET A 9 9.09 23.64 24.60
N PHE A 10 9.58 22.44 24.33
CA PHE A 10 9.10 21.25 25.02
C PHE A 10 9.68 21.26 26.44
N PRO A 11 8.85 21.03 27.49
CA PRO A 11 9.37 20.86 28.83
C PRO A 11 10.35 19.67 28.85
N PRO A 12 11.42 19.73 29.67
CA PRO A 12 12.36 18.62 29.77
C PRO A 12 11.60 17.34 30.14
N PRO A 13 11.95 16.19 29.53
CA PRO A 13 11.29 14.93 29.83
C PRO A 13 11.39 14.65 31.34
N PRO A 14 10.34 14.07 31.95
CA PRO A 14 10.35 13.72 33.36
C PRO A 14 11.57 12.83 33.69
N PRO A 15 12.20 13.01 34.86
CA PRO A 15 13.29 12.16 35.30
C PRO A 15 12.83 10.70 35.34
N TYR A 16 13.53 9.82 34.62
CA TYR A 16 13.29 8.39 34.71
C TYR A 16 13.56 7.94 36.14
N LEU A 17 12.48 7.67 36.89
CA LEU A 17 12.58 7.01 38.18
C LEU A 17 13.23 5.65 37.94
N SER A 18 14.45 5.50 38.46
CA SER A 18 15.13 4.21 38.51
C SER A 18 14.24 3.28 39.32
N SER A 19 13.68 2.26 38.65
CA SER A 19 12.90 1.20 39.27
C SER A 19 13.81 0.32 40.12
N THR A 20 14.26 0.85 41.25
CA THR A 20 14.82 0.06 42.35
C THR A 20 13.66 -0.21 43.28
N LEU A 21 13.01 -1.37 43.15
CA LEU A 21 12.27 -2.11 44.18
C LEU A 21 11.47 -3.24 43.51
N THR A 22 12.17 -4.15 42.83
CA THR A 22 11.65 -5.50 42.55
C THR A 22 12.38 -6.49 43.44
N LEU A 23 11.65 -6.98 44.43
CA LEU A 23 12.01 -7.98 45.45
C LEU A 23 12.24 -9.40 44.89
N ASN A 24 12.58 -9.53 43.61
CA ASN A 24 12.90 -10.81 42.98
C ASN A 24 14.34 -10.76 42.45
N PRO A 25 15.31 -11.40 43.11
CA PRO A 25 16.66 -11.47 42.58
C PRO A 25 16.62 -12.23 41.25
N PRO A 26 17.20 -11.68 40.16
CA PRO A 26 17.38 -12.47 38.95
C PRO A 26 18.22 -13.71 39.28
N PRO A 27 17.91 -14.86 38.66
CA PRO A 27 18.59 -16.12 38.97
C PRO A 27 20.11 -15.96 38.82
N PRO A 28 20.90 -16.49 39.76
CA PRO A 28 22.34 -16.39 39.72
C PRO A 28 22.85 -17.25 38.56
N PHE A 29 23.42 -16.59 37.55
CA PHE A 29 24.21 -17.19 36.48
C PHE A 29 23.48 -18.24 35.62
N SER A 30 22.74 -17.78 34.62
CA SER A 30 22.54 -18.59 33.42
C SER A 30 23.85 -18.56 32.61
N PRO A 31 24.61 -19.67 32.46
CA PRO A 31 25.91 -19.70 31.77
C PRO A 31 25.80 -19.61 30.23
N THR A 32 24.67 -19.12 29.72
CA THR A 32 24.38 -19.05 28.28
C THR A 32 23.96 -17.63 27.88
N ALA A 33 24.61 -16.61 28.46
CA ALA A 33 24.51 -15.25 27.95
C ALA A 33 25.22 -15.20 26.59
N LEU A 34 24.45 -15.42 25.52
CA LEU A 34 24.90 -15.16 24.16
C LEU A 34 25.52 -13.75 24.13
N PRO A 35 26.71 -13.58 23.55
CA PRO A 35 27.36 -12.28 23.50
C PRO A 35 26.40 -11.27 22.85
N PRO A 36 26.31 -10.03 23.39
CA PRO A 36 25.45 -9.02 22.80
C PRO A 36 25.81 -8.86 21.32
N PRO A 37 24.81 -8.75 20.43
CA PRO A 37 25.07 -8.60 19.01
C PRO A 37 25.94 -7.37 18.80
N LYS A 38 27.02 -7.52 18.01
CA LYS A 38 27.91 -6.41 17.69
C LYS A 38 27.08 -5.28 17.07
N PRO A 39 27.23 -4.02 17.53
CA PRO A 39 26.49 -2.91 16.96
C PRO A 39 26.86 -2.77 15.49
N THR A 40 25.86 -2.82 14.61
CA THR A 40 26.02 -2.64 13.17
C THR A 40 25.20 -1.44 12.73
N LEU A 41 25.45 -0.91 11.53
CA LEU A 41 24.63 0.18 10.98
C LEU A 41 23.13 -0.17 10.89
N THR A 42 22.78 -1.45 10.91
CA THR A 42 21.38 -1.91 10.89
C THR A 42 20.71 -1.89 12.27
N SER A 43 21.47 -1.75 13.36
CA SER A 43 20.90 -1.65 14.71
C SER A 43 20.49 -0.24 15.10
N PHE A 44 20.75 0.77 14.25
CA PHE A 44 20.33 2.14 14.53
C PHE A 44 18.81 2.31 14.43
N PRO A 45 18.19 3.11 15.33
CA PRO A 45 16.80 3.50 15.18
C PRO A 45 16.52 4.23 13.85
N PRO A 46 15.33 4.09 13.25
CA PRO A 46 15.00 4.71 11.96
C PRO A 46 15.17 6.23 11.91
N HIS A 47 14.88 6.94 13.01
CA HIS A 47 15.01 8.39 13.08
C HIS A 47 16.47 8.86 13.02
N ILE A 48 17.42 8.09 13.58
CA ILE A 48 18.85 8.39 13.48
C ILE A 48 19.33 8.21 12.04
N LEU A 49 18.89 7.15 11.36
CA LEU A 49 19.22 6.93 9.95
C LEU A 49 18.69 8.06 9.06
N LEU A 50 17.46 8.54 9.31
CA LEU A 50 16.91 9.69 8.60
C LEU A 50 17.73 10.96 8.88
N GLN A 51 18.13 11.21 10.13
CA GLN A 51 18.99 12.35 10.48
C GLN A 51 20.33 12.29 9.73
N ILE A 52 20.96 11.12 9.64
CA ILE A 52 22.19 10.91 8.86
C ILE A 52 21.93 11.25 7.38
N VAL A 53 20.84 10.77 6.79
CA VAL A 53 20.48 11.11 5.41
C VAL A 53 20.25 12.61 5.24
N TYR A 54 19.53 13.28 6.14
CA TYR A 54 19.32 14.73 6.08
C TYR A 54 20.62 15.54 6.25
N SER A 55 21.57 15.04 7.03
CA SER A 55 22.88 15.69 7.20
C SER A 55 23.75 15.65 5.94
N SER A 56 23.42 14.80 4.95
CA SER A 56 24.11 14.75 3.65
C SER A 56 23.68 15.87 2.69
N PHE A 57 22.60 16.59 2.99
CA PHE A 57 22.15 17.73 2.21
C PHE A 57 22.95 18.99 2.53
N PRO A 58 23.14 19.91 1.58
CA PRO A 58 23.88 21.15 1.82
C PRO A 58 23.21 22.05 2.86
N GLN A 59 23.85 22.23 4.01
CA GLN A 59 23.37 23.04 5.14
C GLN A 59 23.93 24.47 5.18
N SER A 60 25.07 24.77 4.51
CA SER A 60 25.75 26.06 4.63
C SER A 60 25.00 27.18 3.88
N PRO A 61 24.46 28.20 4.56
CA PRO A 61 23.96 29.41 3.91
C PRO A 61 25.13 30.31 3.51
N GLY A 62 25.17 30.81 2.27
CA GLY A 62 26.15 31.85 1.86
C GLY A 62 27.07 31.52 0.68
N VAL A 63 27.02 30.30 0.15
CA VAL A 63 27.57 29.99 -1.19
C VAL A 63 26.39 29.52 -2.04
N ASP A 64 25.54 30.47 -2.40
CA ASP A 64 24.23 30.18 -3.01
C ASP A 64 24.33 29.67 -4.46
N GLN A 65 25.51 29.80 -5.08
CA GLN A 65 25.77 29.24 -6.39
C GLN A 65 25.88 27.71 -6.31
N GLY A 66 24.88 27.01 -6.87
CA GLY A 66 24.87 25.55 -6.98
C GLY A 66 24.25 24.80 -5.79
N LYS A 67 23.54 25.45 -4.86
CA LYS A 67 22.85 24.72 -3.76
C LYS A 67 21.84 23.70 -4.30
N LEU A 68 21.07 24.10 -5.30
CA LEU A 68 20.04 23.27 -5.92
C LEU A 68 20.66 22.12 -6.74
N GLU A 69 21.71 22.40 -7.51
CA GLU A 69 22.52 21.41 -8.22
C GLU A 69 23.12 20.38 -7.24
N ARG A 70 23.74 20.85 -6.15
CA ARG A 70 24.28 19.97 -5.10
C ARG A 70 23.20 19.12 -4.45
N GLN A 71 22.02 19.70 -4.19
CA GLN A 71 20.87 18.94 -3.69
C GLN A 71 20.44 17.84 -4.67
N ARG A 72 20.37 18.12 -5.98
CA ARG A 72 20.07 17.12 -7.02
C ARG A 72 21.13 16.03 -7.09
N LYS A 73 22.41 16.39 -7.01
CA LYS A 73 23.54 15.44 -6.93
C LYS A 73 23.45 14.56 -5.68
N THR A 74 23.08 15.12 -4.52
CA THR A 74 22.82 14.33 -3.30
C THR A 74 21.66 13.35 -3.53
N LEU A 75 20.53 13.80 -4.07
CA LEU A 75 19.38 12.92 -4.37
C LEU A 75 19.77 11.79 -5.34
N PHE A 76 20.59 12.08 -6.35
CA PHE A 76 21.11 11.09 -7.29
C PHE A 76 22.03 10.08 -6.62
N TRP A 77 22.90 10.53 -5.73
CA TRP A 77 23.73 9.66 -4.92
C TRP A 77 22.89 8.78 -3.97
N LEU A 78 21.84 9.30 -3.35
CA LEU A 78 20.91 8.50 -2.53
C LEU A 78 20.24 7.40 -3.37
N ALA A 79 19.78 7.74 -4.58
CA ALA A 79 19.12 6.83 -5.50
C ALA A 79 20.08 5.81 -6.16
N GLY A 80 21.34 6.17 -6.40
CA GLY A 80 22.30 5.30 -7.07
C GLY A 80 23.19 4.47 -6.13
N SER A 81 23.49 5.00 -4.94
CA SER A 81 24.57 4.49 -4.09
C SER A 81 24.08 4.16 -2.67
N LEU A 82 23.67 5.15 -1.87
CA LEU A 82 23.42 4.93 -0.43
C LEU A 82 22.33 3.89 -0.18
N ARG A 83 21.26 3.89 -1.00
CA ARG A 83 20.17 2.92 -0.85
C ARG A 83 20.59 1.45 -1.04
N LEU A 84 21.75 1.20 -1.65
CA LEU A 84 22.26 -0.16 -1.93
C LEU A 84 23.10 -0.72 -0.77
N VAL A 85 23.46 0.09 0.22
CA VAL A 85 24.36 -0.31 1.31
C VAL A 85 23.72 -1.36 2.22
N ASN A 86 22.49 -1.11 2.69
CA ASN A 86 21.71 -2.09 3.46
C ASN A 86 20.21 -1.75 3.40
N ARG A 87 19.37 -2.68 3.87
CA ARG A 87 17.91 -2.51 3.89
C ARG A 87 17.44 -1.30 4.69
N ALA A 88 18.11 -0.96 5.79
CA ALA A 88 17.71 0.16 6.64
C ALA A 88 17.95 1.51 5.93
N PHE A 89 19.09 1.67 5.25
CA PHE A 89 19.35 2.81 4.36
C PHE A 89 18.43 2.82 3.15
N TYR A 90 18.10 1.67 2.56
CA TYR A 90 17.09 1.62 1.50
C TYR A 90 15.78 2.27 1.96
N ILE A 91 15.28 1.91 3.15
CA ILE A 91 14.03 2.48 3.69
C ILE A 91 14.18 4.00 3.91
N ALA A 92 15.26 4.44 4.57
CA ALA A 92 15.48 5.85 4.87
C ALA A 92 15.66 6.71 3.60
N CYS A 93 16.47 6.25 2.64
CA CYS A 93 16.67 6.91 1.36
C CYS A 93 15.38 6.98 0.55
N MET A 94 14.65 5.86 0.43
CA MET A 94 13.39 5.84 -0.32
C MET A 94 12.32 6.69 0.36
N HIS A 95 12.31 6.82 1.69
CA HIS A 95 11.44 7.76 2.39
C HIS A 95 11.70 9.20 1.94
N VAL A 96 12.95 9.66 2.01
CA VAL A 96 13.33 11.01 1.58
C VAL A 96 13.00 11.21 0.10
N LEU A 97 13.47 10.32 -0.79
CA LEU A 97 13.24 10.41 -2.23
C LEU A 97 11.74 10.45 -2.58
N ARG A 98 10.93 9.56 -2.00
CA ARG A 98 9.48 9.56 -2.25
C ARG A 98 8.84 10.82 -1.73
N SER A 99 9.15 11.28 -0.52
CA SER A 99 8.58 12.52 0.03
C SER A 99 8.92 13.76 -0.81
N THR A 100 10.13 13.82 -1.38
CA THR A 100 10.57 14.92 -2.24
C THR A 100 9.86 14.93 -3.59
N TYR A 101 9.70 13.77 -4.22
CA TYR A 101 9.17 13.67 -5.59
C TYR A 101 7.67 13.36 -5.66
N LEU A 102 7.01 13.01 -4.56
CA LEU A 102 5.59 12.67 -4.55
C LEU A 102 4.68 13.78 -5.08
N PRO A 103 4.82 15.07 -4.68
CA PRO A 103 3.94 16.13 -5.20
C PRO A 103 4.08 16.29 -6.72
N LEU A 104 5.31 16.20 -7.22
CA LEU A 104 5.58 16.31 -8.64
C LEU A 104 5.04 15.08 -9.41
N TYR A 105 5.22 13.88 -8.86
CA TYR A 105 4.62 12.67 -9.42
C TYR A 105 3.09 12.81 -9.51
N GLN A 106 2.43 13.20 -8.42
CA GLN A 106 0.97 13.40 -8.35
C GLN A 106 0.46 14.39 -9.38
N SER A 107 1.21 15.45 -9.68
CA SER A 107 0.83 16.43 -10.72
C SER A 107 0.82 15.85 -12.15
N LEU A 108 1.60 14.79 -12.39
CA LEU A 108 1.73 14.13 -13.69
C LEU A 108 0.81 12.91 -13.82
N ILE A 109 0.27 12.42 -12.71
CA ILE A 109 -0.69 11.32 -12.71
C ILE A 109 -1.94 11.76 -13.46
N ARG A 110 -2.38 10.94 -14.41
CA ARG A 110 -3.67 11.11 -15.06
C ARG A 110 -4.74 10.40 -14.24
N THR A 111 -5.57 11.13 -13.51
CA THR A 111 -6.84 10.60 -12.98
C THR A 111 -7.67 10.12 -14.18
N PRO A 112 -8.07 8.84 -14.32
CA PRO A 112 -8.44 7.83 -13.31
C PRO A 112 -7.42 6.67 -13.08
N TYR A 113 -6.18 6.81 -13.55
CA TYR A 113 -5.23 5.69 -13.66
C TYR A 113 -4.34 5.45 -12.42
N SER A 114 -4.65 6.04 -11.26
CA SER A 114 -3.87 5.86 -10.01
C SER A 114 -4.67 5.19 -8.91
N SER A 115 -3.98 4.40 -8.10
CA SER A 115 -4.49 3.69 -6.91
C SER A 115 -4.16 4.42 -5.60
N ASP A 116 -3.49 5.57 -5.66
CA ASP A 116 -2.71 6.17 -4.57
C ASP A 116 -1.51 5.28 -4.18
N PRO A 117 -0.25 5.72 -4.36
CA PRO A 117 0.93 4.93 -3.98
C PRO A 117 1.11 4.75 -2.46
N PHE A 118 0.34 5.45 -1.62
CA PHE A 118 0.37 5.36 -0.16
C PHE A 118 -1.04 5.20 0.43
N PRO A 119 -1.52 3.98 0.71
CA PRO A 119 -2.89 3.74 1.15
C PRO A 119 -3.12 4.15 2.61
N SER A 120 -2.14 4.72 3.30
CA SER A 120 -2.21 5.11 4.72
C SER A 120 -3.27 6.19 5.00
N THR A 121 -3.80 6.83 3.96
CA THR A 121 -4.91 7.79 4.01
C THR A 121 -6.28 7.11 3.90
N SER A 122 -6.34 5.83 3.54
CA SER A 122 -7.58 5.06 3.48
C SER A 122 -7.87 4.44 4.85
N PRO A 123 -9.03 4.72 5.48
CA PRO A 123 -9.39 4.17 6.79
C PRO A 123 -9.57 2.66 6.67
N SER A 124 -8.53 1.89 6.97
CA SER A 124 -8.63 0.44 7.10
C SER A 124 -9.09 0.08 8.52
N PRO A 125 -9.98 -0.93 8.68
CA PRO A 125 -10.34 -1.42 10.00
C PRO A 125 -9.12 -2.04 10.69
N PRO A 126 -8.99 -1.89 12.03
CA PRO A 126 -7.83 -2.35 12.78
C PRO A 126 -7.75 -3.88 12.73
N THR A 127 -6.97 -4.42 11.79
CA THR A 127 -6.64 -5.85 11.76
C THR A 127 -5.33 -6.03 12.51
N SER A 128 -5.39 -6.77 13.61
CA SER A 128 -4.31 -6.98 14.60
C SER A 128 -3.14 -7.85 14.13
N THR A 129 -3.02 -8.14 12.83
CA THR A 129 -1.90 -8.91 12.29
C THR A 129 -0.83 -7.98 11.73
N PRO A 130 0.41 -8.05 12.25
CA PRO A 130 1.54 -7.27 11.74
C PRO A 130 1.91 -7.80 10.36
N THR A 131 1.32 -7.22 9.32
CA THR A 131 1.79 -7.43 7.95
C THR A 131 3.14 -6.73 7.79
N PRO A 132 4.13 -7.36 7.13
CA PRO A 132 5.45 -6.78 6.98
C PRO A 132 5.35 -5.44 6.21
N PRO A 133 5.91 -4.34 6.75
CA PRO A 133 5.65 -2.96 6.29
C PRO A 133 6.20 -2.61 4.89
N LEU A 134 6.75 -3.57 4.15
CA LEU A 134 7.42 -3.36 2.86
C LEU A 134 6.88 -4.21 1.72
N GLN A 135 5.92 -5.10 1.96
CA GLN A 135 5.12 -5.64 0.86
C GLN A 135 3.98 -4.66 0.65
N THR A 136 4.27 -3.54 -0.02
CA THR A 136 3.20 -2.65 -0.50
C THR A 136 2.36 -3.51 -1.43
N ILE A 137 1.20 -3.93 -0.94
CA ILE A 137 0.25 -4.75 -1.71
C ILE A 137 -0.07 -4.03 -3.03
N GLN A 138 -0.02 -2.70 -3.04
CA GLN A 138 -0.14 -1.84 -4.19
C GLN A 138 1.06 -1.91 -5.13
N ARG A 139 0.77 -2.13 -6.41
CA ARG A 139 1.77 -2.24 -7.48
C ARG A 139 2.28 -0.88 -7.97
N GLU A 140 1.65 0.23 -7.54
CA GLU A 140 1.99 1.59 -8.00
C GLU A 140 3.25 2.15 -7.35
N THR A 141 3.61 1.71 -6.14
CA THR A 141 4.84 2.16 -5.47
C THR A 141 6.10 1.92 -6.33
N PRO A 142 6.30 0.74 -6.98
CA PRO A 142 7.35 0.56 -7.98
C PRO A 142 7.34 1.56 -9.16
N ILE A 143 6.17 2.09 -9.54
CA ILE A 143 6.07 3.09 -10.62
C ILE A 143 6.61 4.43 -10.14
N LEU A 144 6.26 4.85 -8.92
CA LEU A 144 6.87 6.02 -8.27
C LEU A 144 8.39 5.85 -8.14
N ASP A 145 8.86 4.66 -7.76
CA ASP A 145 10.30 4.40 -7.61
C ASP A 145 11.05 4.50 -8.96
N ARG A 146 10.43 4.03 -10.06
CA ARG A 146 10.96 4.21 -11.41
C ARG A 146 10.93 5.68 -11.82
N PHE A 147 9.85 6.39 -11.52
CA PHE A 147 9.74 7.83 -11.76
C PHE A 147 10.90 8.59 -11.10
N ILE A 148 11.14 8.33 -9.81
CA ILE A 148 12.25 8.92 -9.05
C ILE A 148 13.58 8.61 -9.71
N ALA A 149 13.84 7.35 -10.07
CA ALA A 149 15.10 6.96 -10.69
C ALA A 149 15.37 7.68 -12.02
N LEU A 150 14.32 7.90 -12.82
CA LEU A 150 14.41 8.68 -14.05
C LEU A 150 14.61 10.16 -13.76
N LYS A 151 13.77 10.74 -12.91
CA LYS A 151 13.75 12.18 -12.67
C LYS A 151 15.03 12.68 -12.02
N VAL A 152 15.53 11.96 -11.01
CA VAL A 152 16.77 12.35 -10.32
C VAL A 152 17.98 12.29 -11.27
N ARG A 153 18.01 11.31 -12.18
CA ARG A 153 19.06 11.23 -13.20
C ARG A 153 18.95 12.39 -14.19
N GLU A 154 17.74 12.69 -14.63
CA GLU A 154 17.45 13.78 -15.56
C GLU A 154 17.86 15.13 -14.98
N ASP A 155 17.49 15.38 -13.72
CA ASP A 155 17.81 16.60 -13.00
C ASP A 155 19.33 16.86 -12.93
N VAL A 156 20.15 15.82 -12.72
CA VAL A 156 21.61 15.95 -12.70
C VAL A 156 22.19 16.14 -14.09
N PHE A 157 21.64 15.49 -15.11
CA PHE A 157 22.15 15.60 -16.48
C PHE A 157 21.89 16.97 -17.09
N VAL A 158 20.73 17.57 -16.79
CA VAL A 158 20.43 18.96 -17.15
C VAL A 158 21.42 19.92 -16.51
N ASP A 159 21.85 19.67 -15.27
CA ASP A 159 22.82 20.52 -14.58
C ASP A 159 24.26 20.33 -15.11
N ASP A 160 24.64 19.09 -15.46
CA ASP A 160 26.00 18.77 -15.91
C ASP A 160 26.25 19.11 -17.40
N SER A 161 25.20 19.24 -18.23
CA SER A 161 25.36 19.50 -19.66
C SER A 161 24.23 20.34 -20.25
N GLU A 162 24.57 21.52 -20.78
CA GLU A 162 23.65 22.36 -21.56
C GLU A 162 23.20 21.72 -22.88
N LEU A 163 23.91 20.70 -23.36
CA LEU A 163 23.57 19.95 -24.57
C LEU A 163 22.68 18.73 -24.28
N HIS A 164 22.29 18.52 -23.03
CA HIS A 164 21.42 17.42 -22.66
C HIS A 164 20.03 17.61 -23.26
N LEU A 165 19.61 16.65 -24.10
CA LEU A 165 18.26 16.60 -24.65
C LEU A 165 17.40 15.76 -23.72
N GLU A 166 16.31 16.35 -23.26
CA GLU A 166 15.38 15.66 -22.38
C GLU A 166 14.81 14.41 -23.06
N ARG A 167 14.61 13.34 -22.29
CA ARG A 167 14.01 12.08 -22.80
C ARG A 167 12.59 11.92 -22.29
N GLU A 168 11.69 12.74 -22.80
CA GLU A 168 10.28 12.78 -22.38
C GLU A 168 9.54 11.46 -22.65
N ASP A 169 9.99 10.69 -23.64
CA ASP A 169 9.43 9.38 -23.99
C ASP A 169 9.49 8.39 -22.82
N MET A 170 10.51 8.48 -21.95
CA MET A 170 10.64 7.59 -20.80
C MET A 170 9.55 7.85 -19.75
N PHE A 171 9.19 9.12 -19.55
CA PHE A 171 8.08 9.50 -18.68
C PHE A 171 6.75 9.12 -19.34
N ARG A 172 6.63 9.29 -20.65
CA ARG A 172 5.45 8.88 -21.41
C ARG A 172 5.16 7.39 -21.25
N ASP A 173 6.15 6.52 -21.44
CA ASP A 173 5.98 5.07 -21.24
C ASP A 173 5.59 4.71 -19.80
N LEU A 174 6.09 5.47 -18.83
CA LEU A 174 5.75 5.27 -17.42
C LEU A 174 4.27 5.56 -17.16
N PHE A 175 3.73 6.67 -17.66
CA PHE A 175 2.36 7.11 -17.42
C PHE A 175 1.33 6.54 -18.41
N ASP A 176 1.71 6.25 -19.65
CA ASP A 176 0.78 5.69 -20.66
C ASP A 176 0.67 4.16 -20.58
N LEU A 177 1.70 3.46 -20.07
CA LEU A 177 1.72 2.00 -20.02
C LEU A 177 1.91 1.44 -18.61
N SER A 178 2.96 1.85 -17.91
CA SER A 178 3.34 1.19 -16.65
C SER A 178 2.36 1.51 -15.51
N GLN A 179 1.92 2.76 -15.39
CA GLN A 179 0.95 3.20 -14.40
C GLN A 179 -0.44 2.55 -14.63
N PRO A 180 -1.07 2.64 -15.82
CA PRO A 180 -2.36 1.97 -16.08
C PRO A 180 -2.30 0.46 -15.87
N ARG A 181 -1.19 -0.18 -16.26
CA ARG A 181 -0.96 -1.60 -15.98
C ARG A 181 -0.98 -1.90 -14.49
N SER A 182 -0.21 -1.14 -13.71
CA SER A 182 -0.15 -1.29 -12.25
C SER A 182 -1.52 -1.09 -11.59
N ARG A 183 -2.26 -0.06 -12.02
CA ARG A 183 -3.62 0.20 -11.55
C ARG A 183 -4.56 -0.94 -11.87
N LEU A 184 -4.46 -1.51 -13.08
CA LEU A 184 -5.25 -2.67 -13.47
C LEU A 184 -4.92 -3.91 -12.60
N GLU A 185 -3.66 -4.14 -12.24
CA GLU A 185 -3.28 -5.20 -11.30
C GLU A 185 -3.96 -5.01 -9.92
N ASP A 186 -3.96 -3.78 -9.39
CA ASP A 186 -4.61 -3.46 -8.11
C ASP A 186 -6.14 -3.63 -8.17
N LEU A 187 -6.78 -3.25 -9.29
CA LEU A 187 -8.21 -3.43 -9.52
C LEU A 187 -8.57 -4.92 -9.61
N VAL A 188 -7.78 -5.70 -10.35
CA VAL A 188 -7.95 -7.16 -10.44
C VAL A 188 -7.83 -7.80 -9.06
N ARG A 189 -6.86 -7.37 -8.24
CA ARG A 189 -6.77 -7.82 -6.83
C ARG A 189 -8.05 -7.50 -6.08
N THR A 190 -8.51 -6.25 -6.12
CA THR A 190 -9.66 -5.77 -5.34
C THR A 190 -10.94 -6.51 -5.71
N TYR A 191 -11.21 -6.66 -7.01
CA TYR A 191 -12.38 -7.39 -7.49
C TYR A 191 -12.22 -8.91 -7.31
N GLY A 192 -11.03 -9.47 -7.53
CA GLY A 192 -10.79 -10.90 -7.40
C GLY A 192 -10.84 -11.41 -5.97
N VAL A 193 -10.37 -10.62 -4.99
CA VAL A 193 -10.53 -10.93 -3.56
C VAL A 193 -12.01 -10.89 -3.17
N ARG A 194 -12.76 -9.89 -3.66
CA ARG A 194 -14.21 -9.79 -3.43
C ARG A 194 -14.98 -10.98 -3.98
N GLU A 195 -14.59 -11.48 -5.15
CA GLU A 195 -15.20 -12.64 -5.80
C GLU A 195 -14.65 -13.99 -5.28
N GLY A 196 -13.70 -13.98 -4.35
CA GLY A 196 -13.10 -15.20 -3.79
C GLY A 196 -12.21 -15.99 -4.76
N VAL A 197 -11.78 -15.39 -5.87
CA VAL A 197 -10.90 -16.04 -6.87
C VAL A 197 -9.43 -15.70 -6.67
N ILE A 198 -9.11 -14.68 -5.88
CA ILE A 198 -7.74 -14.28 -5.54
C ILE A 198 -7.59 -14.25 -4.01
N THR A 199 -6.45 -14.75 -3.52
CA THR A 199 -6.03 -14.67 -2.11
C THR A 199 -4.76 -13.83 -1.95
N LEU A 200 -4.63 -13.16 -0.80
CA LEU A 200 -3.42 -12.41 -0.42
C LEU A 200 -2.45 -13.25 0.42
N ALA A 201 -2.84 -14.46 0.81
CA ALA A 201 -1.98 -15.35 1.57
C ALA A 201 -0.76 -15.79 0.73
N PRO A 202 0.42 -15.92 1.34
CA PRO A 202 1.59 -16.49 0.67
C PRO A 202 1.29 -17.90 0.14
N PRO A 203 1.84 -18.29 -1.02
CA PRO A 203 1.71 -19.66 -1.52
C PRO A 203 2.28 -20.63 -0.47
N GLY A 204 1.47 -21.59 -0.02
CA GLY A 204 1.84 -22.59 0.99
C GLY A 204 1.20 -22.39 2.38
N GLN A 205 0.58 -21.24 2.65
CA GLN A 205 -0.25 -21.05 3.85
C GLN A 205 -1.74 -21.14 3.47
N TYR A 206 -2.22 -22.37 3.22
CA TYR A 206 -3.65 -22.61 3.08
C TYR A 206 -4.29 -22.53 4.47
N VAL A 207 -4.91 -21.40 4.78
CA VAL A 207 -5.90 -21.34 5.86
C VAL A 207 -7.22 -21.81 5.26
N PRO A 208 -7.76 -22.99 5.63
CA PRO A 208 -9.08 -23.40 5.16
C PRO A 208 -10.08 -22.36 5.62
N SER A 209 -10.65 -21.62 4.67
CA SER A 209 -11.71 -20.66 4.90
C SER A 209 -12.96 -21.41 5.35
N SER A 210 -13.12 -21.58 6.67
CA SER A 210 -14.39 -21.97 7.26
C SER A 210 -15.40 -20.86 6.98
N SER A 211 -16.40 -21.19 6.18
CA SER A 211 -17.53 -20.36 5.83
C SER A 211 -18.25 -19.79 7.06
N SER A 212 -18.38 -18.46 7.08
CA SER A 212 -19.53 -17.71 7.62
C SER A 212 -20.09 -18.12 8.98
N SER A 213 -19.62 -17.47 10.05
CA SER A 213 -20.43 -17.22 11.25
C SER A 213 -20.92 -15.78 11.21
N SER A 214 -22.22 -15.63 10.96
CA SER A 214 -23.01 -14.44 11.23
C SER A 214 -22.73 -13.92 12.65
N SER A 215 -22.17 -12.72 12.74
CA SER A 215 -21.99 -12.00 14.01
C SER A 215 -23.35 -11.49 14.50
N SER A 216 -23.97 -12.27 15.37
CA SER A 216 -25.08 -11.86 16.21
C SER A 216 -24.62 -10.79 17.21
N TYR A 217 -25.36 -9.70 17.22
CA TYR A 217 -25.29 -8.58 18.15
C TYR A 217 -25.51 -9.09 19.58
N SER A 218 -24.51 -8.92 20.44
CA SER A 218 -24.71 -9.04 21.89
C SER A 218 -24.41 -7.70 22.52
N SER A 219 -25.49 -7.05 22.95
CA SER A 219 -25.52 -5.85 23.76
C SER A 219 -25.02 -6.18 25.17
N THR A 220 -23.95 -5.52 25.61
CA THR A 220 -23.65 -5.38 27.03
C THR A 220 -23.40 -3.90 27.31
N SER A 221 -24.38 -3.29 27.97
CA SER A 221 -24.29 -2.02 28.67
C SER A 221 -23.17 -2.06 29.71
N THR A 222 -22.45 -0.95 29.93
CA THR A 222 -22.31 -0.24 31.23
C THR A 222 -21.42 1.00 31.06
N SER A 223 -22.05 2.17 31.21
CA SER A 223 -21.60 3.40 31.88
C SER A 223 -20.15 3.89 31.81
N SER A 224 -19.92 5.10 31.29
CA SER A 224 -19.70 6.29 32.14
C SER A 224 -19.48 7.58 31.32
N SER A 225 -19.95 8.65 31.94
CA SER A 225 -20.15 10.04 31.53
C SER A 225 -18.91 10.86 31.16
N THR A 226 -19.04 11.80 30.24
CA THR A 226 -18.71 13.24 30.47
C THR A 226 -19.38 14.14 29.44
N LEU A 227 -19.88 15.26 29.93
CA LEU A 227 -20.71 16.28 29.29
C LEU A 227 -19.91 17.17 28.34
N THR A 228 -20.44 17.50 27.15
CA THR A 228 -20.25 18.84 26.56
C THR A 228 -21.41 19.17 25.61
N THR A 229 -22.07 20.28 25.92
CA THR A 229 -23.33 20.77 25.34
C THR A 229 -23.04 21.82 24.27
N THR A 230 -23.55 21.65 23.05
CA THR A 230 -23.70 22.76 22.08
C THR A 230 -24.95 22.53 21.21
N PRO A 231 -25.87 23.51 21.12
CA PRO A 231 -27.17 23.33 20.47
C PRO A 231 -27.15 23.66 18.97
N SER A 232 -27.88 22.86 18.19
CA SER A 232 -28.22 23.08 16.78
C SER A 232 -29.74 23.35 16.62
N PRO A 233 -30.15 24.06 15.55
CA PRO A 233 -31.53 24.56 15.35
C PRO A 233 -32.52 23.51 14.77
N PRO A 234 -33.85 23.74 14.89
CA PRO A 234 -34.88 22.71 14.76
C PRO A 234 -35.28 22.39 13.31
N THR A 235 -35.54 21.11 13.05
CA THR A 235 -36.10 20.56 11.80
C THR A 235 -37.59 20.19 11.99
N PRO A 236 -38.48 20.41 11.00
CA PRO A 236 -39.93 20.19 11.14
C PRO A 236 -40.36 18.72 11.08
N PRO A 237 -41.58 18.39 11.58
CA PRO A 237 -42.03 17.01 11.78
C PRO A 237 -42.52 16.33 10.50
N ARG A 238 -42.22 15.03 10.38
CA ARG A 238 -42.65 14.14 9.29
C ARG A 238 -43.87 13.32 9.74
N PRO A 239 -44.95 13.22 8.94
CA PRO A 239 -46.15 12.50 9.33
C PRO A 239 -45.95 10.98 9.33
N SER A 240 -46.37 10.39 10.45
CA SER A 240 -46.57 8.97 10.69
C SER A 240 -47.75 8.46 9.87
N SER A 241 -47.48 7.53 8.95
CA SER A 241 -48.49 6.78 8.21
C SER A 241 -48.37 5.31 8.61
N SER A 242 -49.17 4.91 9.59
CA SER A 242 -49.46 3.53 9.97
C SER A 242 -50.27 2.84 8.86
N PHE A 243 -49.63 2.00 8.05
CA PHE A 243 -50.32 1.03 7.21
C PHE A 243 -50.26 -0.34 7.87
N PHE A 244 -51.34 -0.71 8.54
CA PHE A 244 -51.64 -2.08 8.97
C PHE A 244 -51.99 -2.90 7.73
N TRP A 245 -51.11 -3.83 7.34
CA TRP A 245 -51.42 -4.84 6.32
C TRP A 245 -51.64 -6.18 7.02
N SER A 246 -52.89 -6.63 6.94
CA SER A 246 -53.38 -7.93 7.37
C SER A 246 -52.51 -9.08 6.87
N PHE A 247 -51.99 -9.86 7.82
CA PHE A 247 -51.35 -11.15 7.56
C PHE A 247 -52.41 -12.15 7.06
N LYS A 248 -52.47 -12.35 5.74
CA LYS A 248 -53.06 -13.56 5.14
C LYS A 248 -52.07 -14.72 5.29
N LYS A 249 -52.56 -15.77 5.96
CA LYS A 249 -51.94 -17.08 6.17
C LYS A 249 -51.34 -17.63 4.87
N THR A 250 -50.01 -17.61 4.78
CA THR A 250 -49.25 -18.12 3.64
C THR A 250 -49.23 -19.66 3.67
N PRO A 251 -49.51 -20.35 2.56
CA PRO A 251 -49.42 -21.81 2.48
C PRO A 251 -47.97 -22.28 2.70
N GLN A 252 -47.85 -23.44 3.36
CA GLN A 252 -46.61 -24.11 3.72
C GLN A 252 -45.64 -24.19 2.52
N PRO A 253 -44.35 -23.82 2.68
CA PRO A 253 -43.38 -23.90 1.61
C PRO A 253 -43.05 -25.36 1.31
N LEU A 254 -43.25 -25.76 0.06
CA LEU A 254 -42.81 -27.04 -0.49
C LEU A 254 -41.29 -27.22 -0.26
N PRO A 255 -40.81 -28.46 0.00
CA PRO A 255 -39.39 -28.72 0.15
C PRO A 255 -38.64 -28.32 -1.12
N LEU A 256 -37.76 -27.33 -0.99
CA LEU A 256 -36.91 -26.84 -2.06
C LEU A 256 -36.08 -28.01 -2.64
N PRO A 257 -35.97 -28.15 -3.97
CA PRO A 257 -35.12 -29.15 -4.58
C PRO A 257 -33.67 -28.98 -4.11
N PRO A 258 -32.91 -30.08 -3.93
CA PRO A 258 -31.53 -30.02 -3.47
C PRO A 258 -30.74 -29.14 -4.44
N THR A 259 -30.18 -28.05 -3.90
CA THR A 259 -29.35 -27.13 -4.66
C THR A 259 -28.14 -27.90 -5.18
N PRO A 260 -27.81 -27.82 -6.48
CA PRO A 260 -26.69 -28.56 -7.02
C PRO A 260 -25.40 -28.18 -6.28
N PRO A 261 -24.50 -29.14 -6.00
CA PRO A 261 -23.26 -28.88 -5.27
C PRO A 261 -22.44 -27.85 -6.06
N THR A 262 -22.23 -26.68 -5.47
CA THR A 262 -21.38 -25.66 -6.06
C THR A 262 -19.94 -26.16 -6.05
N LYS A 263 -19.32 -26.20 -7.23
CA LYS A 263 -17.89 -26.56 -7.36
C LYS A 263 -17.06 -25.59 -6.51
N LYS A 264 -16.20 -26.15 -5.64
CA LYS A 264 -15.32 -25.36 -4.77
C LYS A 264 -14.22 -24.71 -5.60
N ILE A 265 -14.25 -23.39 -5.72
CA ILE A 265 -13.21 -22.60 -6.40
C ILE A 265 -11.96 -22.57 -5.52
N THR A 266 -10.80 -22.85 -6.10
CA THR A 266 -9.50 -22.68 -5.41
C THR A 266 -8.91 -21.32 -5.79
N PRO A 267 -8.77 -20.37 -4.83
CA PRO A 267 -8.27 -19.03 -5.14
C PRO A 267 -6.78 -19.03 -5.50
N LEU A 268 -6.38 -18.13 -6.39
CA LEU A 268 -4.98 -17.94 -6.79
C LEU A 268 -4.27 -16.89 -5.91
N PRO A 269 -3.02 -17.12 -5.47
CA PRO A 269 -2.26 -16.11 -4.73
C PRO A 269 -1.92 -14.90 -5.60
N PHE A 270 -2.25 -13.69 -5.14
CA PHE A 270 -2.02 -12.44 -5.88
C PHE A 270 -0.53 -12.21 -6.21
N SER A 271 0.38 -12.66 -5.36
CA SER A 271 1.83 -12.55 -5.56
C SER A 271 2.30 -13.25 -6.84
N THR A 272 1.59 -14.29 -7.29
CA THR A 272 1.88 -15.05 -8.51
C THR A 272 1.27 -14.44 -9.77
N LEU A 273 0.43 -13.42 -9.63
CA LEU A 273 -0.30 -12.82 -10.76
C LEU A 273 0.37 -11.52 -11.22
N SER A 274 0.37 -11.31 -12.54
CA SER A 274 0.69 -10.02 -13.18
C SER A 274 -0.22 -9.81 -14.38
N VAL A 275 -0.43 -8.56 -14.77
CA VAL A 275 -1.23 -8.20 -15.93
C VAL A 275 -0.32 -7.90 -17.12
N SER A 276 -0.62 -8.49 -18.27
CA SER A 276 -0.12 -8.06 -19.57
C SER A 276 -1.05 -6.98 -20.11
N PHE A 277 -0.54 -5.76 -20.30
CA PHE A 277 -1.32 -4.61 -20.75
C PHE A 277 -0.94 -4.22 -22.18
N ASN A 278 -1.91 -4.24 -23.09
CA ASN A 278 -1.76 -3.79 -24.47
C ASN A 278 -2.97 -2.92 -24.84
N ILE A 279 -2.84 -2.10 -25.88
CA ILE A 279 -3.89 -1.22 -26.39
C ILE A 279 -5.15 -2.03 -26.77
N ARG A 280 -4.99 -3.22 -27.36
CA ARG A 280 -6.12 -4.03 -27.87
C ARG A 280 -6.56 -5.14 -26.94
N LYS A 281 -5.73 -5.52 -25.97
CA LYS A 281 -5.94 -6.72 -25.15
C LYS A 281 -5.30 -6.59 -23.79
N VAL A 282 -5.92 -7.20 -22.80
CA VAL A 282 -5.40 -7.33 -21.44
C VAL A 282 -5.41 -8.79 -21.05
N GLY A 283 -4.32 -9.26 -20.48
CA GLY A 283 -4.15 -10.65 -20.07
C GLY A 283 -3.76 -10.75 -18.60
N LEU A 284 -4.28 -11.77 -17.91
CA LEU A 284 -3.81 -12.15 -16.59
C LEU A 284 -2.80 -13.29 -16.75
N VAL A 285 -1.58 -13.05 -16.28
CA VAL A 285 -0.45 -13.97 -16.39
C VAL A 285 -0.09 -14.47 -15.00
N GLN A 286 0.04 -15.79 -14.87
CA GLN A 286 0.54 -16.42 -13.66
C GLN A 286 2.01 -16.80 -13.82
N GLN A 287 2.80 -16.44 -12.82
CA GLN A 287 4.19 -16.82 -12.66
C GLN A 287 4.23 -18.13 -11.86
N MET A 288 4.73 -19.20 -12.49
CA MET A 288 4.93 -20.47 -11.81
C MET A 288 6.29 -20.47 -11.11
N SER A 289 6.31 -20.76 -9.82
CA SER A 289 7.50 -20.72 -8.95
C SER A 289 8.43 -21.92 -9.09
N SER A 290 8.15 -22.87 -9.99
CA SER A 290 9.04 -23.98 -10.27
C SER A 290 10.17 -23.49 -11.16
N GLU A 291 11.37 -23.33 -10.58
CA GLU A 291 12.77 -23.22 -11.08
C GLU A 291 13.11 -22.76 -12.52
N GLY A 292 12.19 -22.76 -13.48
CA GLY A 292 12.33 -22.27 -14.86
C GLY A 292 11.43 -21.09 -15.22
N GLY A 293 10.84 -20.38 -14.24
CA GLY A 293 10.19 -19.07 -14.44
C GLY A 293 9.08 -19.03 -15.51
N ARG A 294 8.41 -20.15 -15.76
CA ARG A 294 7.41 -20.24 -16.84
C ARG A 294 6.22 -19.33 -16.52
N LYS A 295 5.93 -18.43 -17.45
CA LYS A 295 4.76 -17.54 -17.41
C LYS A 295 3.66 -18.17 -18.24
N ARG A 296 2.45 -18.27 -17.68
CA ARG A 296 1.26 -18.75 -18.40
C ARG A 296 0.18 -17.66 -18.37
N THR A 297 -0.36 -17.31 -19.53
CA THR A 297 -1.59 -16.52 -19.61
C THR A 297 -2.78 -17.41 -19.22
N ILE A 298 -3.51 -17.03 -18.17
CA ILE A 298 -4.71 -17.76 -17.72
C ILE A 298 -5.94 -17.22 -18.43
N VAL A 299 -6.05 -15.90 -18.49
CA VAL A 299 -7.20 -15.18 -19.03
C VAL A 299 -6.69 -14.11 -19.98
N GLU A 300 -7.35 -13.96 -21.12
CA GLU A 300 -7.08 -12.89 -22.07
C GLU A 300 -8.39 -12.31 -22.56
N VAL A 301 -8.48 -10.98 -22.52
CA VAL A 301 -9.71 -10.24 -22.80
C VAL A 301 -9.40 -9.12 -23.79
N ARG A 302 -10.25 -8.97 -24.81
CA ARG A 302 -10.15 -7.84 -25.75
C ARG A 302 -10.65 -6.56 -25.09
N ARG A 303 -9.89 -5.49 -25.31
CA ARG A 303 -10.29 -4.13 -24.94
C ARG A 303 -11.19 -3.55 -26.02
N GLU A 304 -12.18 -2.76 -25.62
CA GLU A 304 -13.11 -2.10 -26.54
C GLU A 304 -12.51 -0.84 -27.19
N GLY A 305 -11.39 -0.35 -26.65
CA GLY A 305 -10.64 0.78 -27.18
C GLY A 305 -9.60 1.28 -26.20
N ARG A 306 -8.87 2.33 -26.60
CA ARG A 306 -7.87 2.99 -25.74
C ARG A 306 -8.53 3.63 -24.51
N GLU A 307 -9.73 4.21 -24.68
CA GLU A 307 -10.50 4.94 -23.68
C GLU A 307 -11.35 4.04 -22.76
N GLU A 308 -11.27 2.71 -22.90
CA GLU A 308 -11.98 1.80 -22.01
C GLU A 308 -11.48 1.98 -20.56
N ARG A 309 -12.43 2.22 -19.64
CA ARG A 309 -12.16 2.33 -18.21
C ARG A 309 -11.53 1.05 -17.66
N LEU A 310 -10.43 1.18 -16.90
CA LEU A 310 -9.72 0.03 -16.34
C LEU A 310 -10.59 -0.85 -15.44
N GLU A 311 -11.58 -0.27 -14.76
CA GLU A 311 -12.52 -1.01 -13.91
C GLU A 311 -13.37 -1.99 -14.71
N VAL A 312 -13.76 -1.64 -15.95
CA VAL A 312 -14.55 -2.51 -16.83
C VAL A 312 -13.70 -3.69 -17.27
N ALA A 313 -12.47 -3.41 -17.72
CA ALA A 313 -11.50 -4.43 -18.09
C ALA A 313 -11.17 -5.36 -16.91
N ALA A 314 -10.94 -4.82 -15.71
CA ALA A 314 -10.64 -5.60 -14.50
C ALA A 314 -11.79 -6.55 -14.13
N LYS A 315 -13.03 -6.06 -14.12
CA LYS A 315 -14.22 -6.88 -13.85
C LYS A 315 -14.40 -8.00 -14.87
N ARG A 316 -14.12 -7.72 -16.15
CA ARG A 316 -14.17 -8.73 -17.22
C ARG A 316 -13.11 -9.81 -17.02
N ILE A 317 -11.86 -9.43 -16.72
CA ILE A 317 -10.79 -10.39 -16.37
C ILE A 317 -11.19 -11.28 -15.19
N VAL A 318 -11.73 -10.69 -14.11
CA VAL A 318 -12.11 -11.45 -12.90
C VAL A 318 -13.28 -12.38 -13.16
N ARG A 319 -14.25 -11.97 -13.99
CA ARG A 319 -15.37 -12.83 -14.40
C ARG A 319 -14.90 -14.04 -15.20
N GLU A 320 -14.04 -13.82 -16.19
CA GLU A 320 -13.45 -14.90 -16.99
C GLU A 320 -12.59 -15.83 -16.12
N LEU A 321 -11.80 -15.27 -15.20
CA LEU A 321 -11.00 -16.05 -14.25
C LEU A 321 -11.88 -16.96 -13.39
N ARG A 322 -13.02 -16.44 -12.90
CA ARG A 322 -13.99 -17.23 -12.15
C ARG A 322 -14.54 -18.38 -12.99
N GLY A 323 -14.86 -18.12 -14.26
CA GLY A 323 -15.28 -19.15 -15.22
C GLY A 323 -14.24 -20.25 -15.35
N VAL A 324 -12.98 -19.89 -15.60
CA VAL A 324 -11.85 -20.83 -15.74
C VAL A 324 -11.60 -21.65 -14.48
N LEU A 325 -11.73 -21.07 -13.29
CA LEU A 325 -11.52 -21.79 -12.02
C LEU A 325 -12.72 -22.66 -11.60
N SER A 326 -13.88 -22.47 -12.25
CA SER A 326 -15.10 -23.25 -11.98
C SER A 326 -15.34 -24.38 -13.00
N ALA A 327 -14.60 -24.39 -14.11
CA ALA A 327 -14.66 -25.44 -15.14
C ALA A 327 -14.03 -26.73 -14.59
#